data_AF-A0A2T2SRT9-F1
#
_entry.id   AF-A0A2T2SRT9-F1
#
_cell.length_a   1.000
_cell.length_b   1.000
_cell.length_c   1.000
_cell.angle_alpha   90.00
_cell.angle_beta   90.00
_cell.angle_gamma   90.00
#
_symmetry.space_group_name_H-M   'P 1'
#
loop_
_entity.id
_entity.type
_entity.pdbx_description
1 polymer ?
#
loop_
_entity_poly.entity_id
_entity_poly.type
_entity_poly.pdbx_seq_one_letter_code
_entity_poly.pdbx_strand_id
1 'polypeptide(L)'
;IGFVGVVAATVEMLNLFPLIFAAYFVCVVVCAAILVRLPPISSVPNEYIAEPDPEIPFRGSLGEYFRFAVSEAVGKAKEGETFLGAAKRGLINGLKLTSLILGTILAVGLAATLLSANTPTFDILGGPLVPVIELLGIPNAETVAPATIVGITEMYVPVLLVAEAEPMARFFIAVLAVSQLIFFSAVGPMAMDMFSDVPIRFRDLVGLFVMRTIILVPLIAGITHLVAAVGLL
;
A
#
# COMPACT_ATOMS: atom_id res chain seq x y z
N ILE A 1 6.52 7.28 -2.72
CA ILE A 1 7.02 8.59 -2.21
C ILE A 1 6.18 9.74 -2.76
N GLY A 2 6.17 9.98 -4.08
CA GLY A 2 5.40 11.10 -4.67
C GLY A 2 3.92 11.13 -4.28
N PHE A 3 3.24 9.98 -4.34
CA PHE A 3 1.83 9.89 -3.92
C PHE A 3 1.60 10.22 -2.44
N VAL A 4 2.52 9.88 -1.54
CA VAL A 4 2.44 10.26 -0.12
C VAL A 4 2.48 11.79 0.03
N GLY A 5 3.20 12.49 -0.85
CA GLY A 5 3.21 13.95 -0.91
C GLY A 5 1.87 14.52 -1.35
N VAL A 6 1.19 13.88 -2.32
CA VAL A 6 -0.17 14.25 -2.73
C VAL A 6 -1.14 14.08 -1.56
N VAL A 7 -1.10 12.94 -0.87
CA VAL A 7 -1.93 12.68 0.32
C VAL A 7 -1.69 13.73 1.41
N ALA A 8 -0.43 14.02 1.72
CA ALA A 8 -0.08 15.04 2.71
C ALA A 8 -0.57 16.44 2.31
N ALA A 9 -0.53 16.78 1.01
CA ALA A 9 -1.09 18.04 0.51
C ALA A 9 -2.61 18.09 0.64
N THR A 10 -3.32 17.00 0.36
CA THR A 10 -4.79 16.92 0.43
C THR A 10 -5.33 17.12 1.85
N VAL A 11 -4.61 16.67 2.88
CA VAL A 11 -4.98 16.91 4.29
C VAL A 11 -4.36 18.20 4.86
N GLU A 12 -3.75 19.03 4.02
CA GLU A 12 -3.07 20.28 4.41
C GLU A 12 -1.90 20.08 5.40
N MET A 13 -1.25 18.92 5.37
CA MET A 13 -0.13 18.53 6.25
C MET A 13 1.19 18.32 5.50
N LEU A 14 1.41 19.07 4.42
CA LEU A 14 2.63 18.95 3.61
C LEU A 14 3.90 19.26 4.42
N ASN A 15 3.81 20.14 5.42
CA ASN A 15 4.86 20.41 6.39
C ASN A 15 5.26 19.18 7.22
N LEU A 16 4.32 18.25 7.46
CA LEU A 16 4.55 16.99 8.17
C LEU A 16 4.88 15.83 7.22
N PHE A 17 5.08 16.09 5.92
CA PHE A 17 5.36 15.03 4.94
C PHE A 17 6.47 14.06 5.34
N PRO A 18 7.65 14.49 5.84
CA PRO A 18 8.70 13.56 6.27
C PRO A 18 8.24 12.63 7.40
N LEU A 19 7.41 13.14 8.30
CA LEU A 19 6.86 12.40 9.42
C LEU A 19 5.79 11.41 8.98
N ILE A 20 4.84 11.83 8.11
CA ILE A 20 3.84 10.95 7.50
C ILE A 20 4.55 9.82 6.75
N PHE A 21 5.60 10.14 5.98
CA PHE A 21 6.37 9.16 5.24
C PHE A 21 7.12 8.17 6.16
N ALA A 22 7.74 8.67 7.24
CA ALA A 22 8.41 7.82 8.22
C ALA A 22 7.41 6.91 8.97
N ALA A 23 6.27 7.45 9.41
CA ALA A 23 5.19 6.69 10.04
C ALA A 23 4.67 5.58 9.12
N TYR A 24 4.34 5.93 7.87
CA TYR A 24 3.99 4.96 6.82
C TYR A 24 5.05 3.87 6.68
N PHE A 25 6.33 4.23 6.57
CA PHE A 25 7.40 3.27 6.38
C PHE A 25 7.51 2.28 7.55
N VAL A 26 7.50 2.79 8.78
CA VAL A 26 7.50 1.93 9.99
C VAL A 26 6.28 1.03 10.01
N CYS A 27 5.08 1.57 9.73
CA CYS A 27 3.84 0.82 9.70
C CYS A 27 3.87 -0.32 8.68
N VAL A 28 4.36 -0.07 7.46
CA VAL A 28 4.47 -1.11 6.44
C VAL A 28 5.48 -2.18 6.81
N VAL A 29 6.64 -1.80 7.36
CA VAL A 29 7.67 -2.77 7.79
C VAL A 29 7.15 -3.66 8.92
N VAL A 30 6.54 -3.08 9.95
CA VAL A 30 5.97 -3.82 11.08
C VAL A 30 4.81 -4.70 10.61
N CYS A 31 3.90 -4.16 9.81
CA CYS A 31 2.78 -4.91 9.26
C CYS A 31 3.26 -6.08 8.40
N ALA A 32 4.26 -5.88 7.54
CA ALA A 32 4.82 -6.95 6.71
C ALA A 32 5.45 -8.06 7.56
N ALA A 33 6.23 -7.69 8.59
CA ALA A 33 6.82 -8.66 9.51
C ALA A 33 5.74 -9.52 10.19
N ILE A 34 4.62 -8.93 10.60
CA ILE A 34 3.52 -9.68 11.23
C ILE A 34 2.79 -10.55 10.19
N LEU A 35 2.41 -9.97 9.04
CA LEU A 35 1.53 -10.60 8.06
C LEU A 35 2.15 -11.83 7.39
N VAL A 36 3.48 -11.86 7.18
CA VAL A 36 4.20 -13.04 6.63
C VAL A 36 4.02 -14.29 7.52
N ARG A 37 3.74 -14.10 8.81
CA ARG A 37 3.55 -15.18 9.79
C ARG A 37 2.08 -15.61 9.93
N LEU A 38 1.15 -14.90 9.29
CA LEU A 38 -0.27 -15.18 9.33
C LEU A 38 -0.74 -15.83 8.01
N PRO A 39 -1.76 -16.71 8.04
CA PRO A 39 -2.40 -17.18 6.82
C PRO A 39 -3.07 -16.01 6.09
N PRO A 40 -3.16 -16.02 4.75
CA PRO A 40 -2.86 -17.14 3.83
C PRO A 40 -1.37 -17.24 3.43
N ILE A 41 -0.54 -16.25 3.76
CA ILE A 41 0.87 -16.22 3.31
C ILE A 41 1.67 -17.34 3.98
N SER A 42 1.50 -17.54 5.29
CA SER A 42 2.22 -18.59 6.02
C SER A 42 1.82 -20.02 5.62
N SER A 43 0.72 -20.19 4.89
CA SER A 43 0.21 -21.49 4.41
C SER A 43 0.63 -21.83 2.98
N VAL A 44 1.39 -20.96 2.31
CA VAL A 44 1.90 -21.23 0.96
C VAL A 44 2.97 -22.34 1.04
N PRO A 45 2.84 -23.45 0.30
CA PRO A 45 3.84 -24.52 0.29
C PRO A 45 5.19 -24.03 -0.22
N ASN A 46 6.28 -24.58 0.32
CA ASN A 46 7.64 -24.34 -0.17
C ASN A 46 7.94 -25.23 -1.39
N GLU A 47 7.16 -25.07 -2.45
CA GLU A 47 7.25 -25.85 -3.68
C GLU A 47 7.31 -24.91 -4.88
N TYR A 48 8.08 -25.30 -5.90
CA TYR A 48 8.13 -24.53 -7.15
C TYR A 48 6.87 -24.80 -7.97
N ILE A 49 6.23 -23.72 -8.44
CA ILE A 49 5.05 -23.79 -9.33
C ILE A 49 5.49 -24.03 -10.79
N ALA A 50 6.74 -23.69 -11.13
CA ALA A 50 7.33 -23.82 -12.46
C ALA A 50 8.73 -24.46 -12.39
N GLU A 51 9.43 -24.58 -13.53
CA GLU A 51 10.82 -25.06 -13.55
C GLU A 51 11.69 -24.22 -12.58
N PRO A 52 12.37 -24.86 -11.61
CA PRO A 52 13.22 -24.16 -10.69
C PRO A 52 14.42 -23.54 -11.43
N ASP A 53 14.66 -22.25 -11.20
CA ASP A 53 15.93 -21.59 -11.55
C ASP A 53 16.68 -21.27 -10.25
N PRO A 54 17.33 -22.28 -9.63
CA PRO A 54 17.99 -22.09 -8.35
C PRO A 54 19.22 -21.19 -8.52
N GLU A 55 19.42 -20.26 -7.59
CA GLU A 55 20.65 -19.49 -7.52
C GLU A 55 21.87 -20.42 -7.51
N ILE A 56 22.89 -20.07 -8.31
CA ILE A 56 24.16 -20.79 -8.32
C ILE A 56 24.76 -20.68 -6.91
N PRO A 57 24.96 -21.79 -6.18
CA PRO A 57 25.46 -21.72 -4.82
C PRO A 57 26.91 -21.24 -4.83
N PHE A 58 27.13 -19.96 -4.55
CA PHE A 58 28.45 -19.38 -4.37
C PHE A 58 28.79 -19.37 -2.87
N ARG A 59 29.93 -19.98 -2.50
CA ARG A 59 30.50 -19.91 -1.15
C ARG A 59 31.92 -19.36 -1.26
N GLY A 60 32.15 -18.19 -0.69
CA GLY A 60 33.46 -17.54 -0.69
C GLY A 60 33.59 -16.50 0.42
N SER A 61 34.76 -15.90 0.52
CA SER A 61 35.02 -14.73 1.36
C SER A 61 34.29 -13.49 0.83
N LEU A 62 34.14 -12.45 1.67
CA LEU A 62 33.55 -11.16 1.27
C LEU A 62 34.18 -10.57 0.00
N GLY A 63 35.51 -10.72 -0.17
CA GLY A 63 36.22 -10.24 -1.35
C GLY A 63 35.89 -11.03 -2.61
N GLU A 64 35.64 -12.34 -2.48
CA GLU A 64 35.22 -13.21 -3.57
C GLU A 64 33.77 -12.93 -3.98
N TYR A 65 32.87 -12.66 -3.02
CA TYR A 65 31.51 -12.18 -3.31
C TYR A 65 31.52 -10.86 -4.05
N PHE A 66 32.35 -9.90 -3.64
CA PHE A 66 32.44 -8.61 -4.33
C PHE A 66 32.93 -8.78 -5.77
N ARG A 67 33.95 -9.60 -5.98
CA ARG A 67 34.46 -9.91 -7.34
C ARG A 67 33.41 -10.61 -8.19
N PHE A 68 32.68 -11.57 -7.63
CA PHE A 68 31.60 -12.27 -8.30
C PHE A 68 30.47 -11.31 -8.69
N ALA A 69 30.00 -10.48 -7.76
CA ALA A 69 28.95 -9.49 -8.01
C ALA A 69 29.36 -8.48 -9.10
N VAL A 70 30.61 -7.99 -9.09
CA VAL A 70 31.12 -7.10 -10.14
C VAL A 70 31.22 -7.82 -11.48
N SER A 71 31.67 -9.08 -11.50
CA SER A 71 31.74 -9.89 -12.72
C SER A 71 30.37 -10.08 -13.35
N GLU A 72 29.37 -10.48 -12.56
CA GLU A 72 27.98 -10.63 -13.00
C GLU A 72 27.39 -9.30 -13.48
N ALA A 73 27.60 -8.20 -12.75
CA ALA A 73 27.13 -6.88 -13.16
C ALA A 73 27.73 -6.42 -14.49
N VAL A 74 29.04 -6.66 -14.70
CA VAL A 74 29.71 -6.35 -15.97
C VAL A 74 29.23 -7.27 -17.10
N GLY A 75 29.00 -8.55 -16.81
CA GLY A 75 28.40 -9.50 -17.75
C GLY A 75 27.03 -9.02 -18.23
N LYS A 76 26.13 -8.72 -17.29
CA LYS A 76 24.80 -8.17 -17.58
C LYS A 76 24.85 -6.82 -18.29
N ALA A 77 25.81 -5.96 -17.96
CA ALA A 77 25.98 -4.67 -18.65
C ALA A 77 26.42 -4.84 -20.11
N LYS A 78 27.22 -5.87 -20.44
CA LYS A 78 27.62 -6.17 -21.83
C LYS A 78 26.48 -6.71 -22.67
N GLU A 79 25.61 -7.52 -22.08
CA GLU A 79 24.38 -8.04 -22.71
C GLU A 79 23.24 -7.00 -22.73
N GLY A 80 23.36 -5.97 -21.88
CA GLY A 80 22.37 -4.93 -21.69
C GLY A 80 22.22 -4.00 -22.89
N GLU A 81 21.02 -3.47 -23.06
CA GLU A 81 20.73 -2.51 -24.11
C GLU A 81 21.34 -1.13 -23.79
N THR A 82 21.55 -0.31 -24.83
CA THR A 82 22.05 1.06 -24.65
C THR A 82 21.13 1.88 -23.74
N PHE A 83 21.69 2.88 -23.04
CA PHE A 83 20.93 3.79 -22.17
C PHE A 83 19.69 4.37 -22.87
N LEU A 84 19.86 4.84 -24.12
CA LEU A 84 18.76 5.40 -24.90
C LEU A 84 17.70 4.34 -25.24
N GLY A 85 18.11 3.12 -25.54
CA GLY A 85 17.20 1.99 -25.73
C GLY A 85 16.39 1.71 -24.46
N ALA A 86 17.07 1.62 -23.31
CA ALA A 86 16.43 1.40 -22.02
C ALA A 86 15.44 2.52 -21.65
N ALA A 87 15.83 3.78 -21.86
CA ALA A 87 14.95 4.92 -21.63
C ALA A 87 13.70 4.88 -22.54
N LYS A 88 13.88 4.59 -23.83
CA LYS A 88 12.76 4.47 -24.79
C LYS A 88 11.82 3.33 -24.43
N ARG A 89 12.35 2.14 -24.12
CA ARG A 89 11.55 1.00 -23.67
C ARG A 89 10.82 1.32 -22.37
N GLY A 90 11.50 1.93 -21.40
CA GLY A 90 10.90 2.37 -20.14
C GLY A 90 9.73 3.32 -20.34
N LEU A 91 9.88 4.32 -21.22
CA LEU A 91 8.81 5.25 -21.57
C LEU A 91 7.63 4.54 -22.22
N ILE A 92 7.88 3.69 -23.23
CA ILE A 92 6.82 2.95 -23.93
C ILE A 92 6.08 2.01 -22.95
N ASN A 93 6.83 1.30 -22.11
CA ASN A 93 6.26 0.39 -21.12
C ASN A 93 5.45 1.16 -20.06
N GLY A 94 5.96 2.29 -19.58
CA GLY A 94 5.23 3.16 -18.65
C GLY A 94 3.92 3.67 -19.25
N LEU A 95 3.95 4.14 -20.51
CA LEU A 95 2.74 4.57 -21.22
C LEU A 95 1.74 3.42 -21.38
N LYS A 96 2.18 2.23 -21.79
CA LYS A 96 1.33 1.04 -21.91
C LYS A 96 0.69 0.67 -20.57
N LEU A 97 1.48 0.60 -19.50
CA LEU A 97 1.00 0.28 -18.17
C LEU A 97 -0.01 1.33 -17.67
N THR A 98 0.27 2.61 -17.93
CA THR A 98 -0.62 3.72 -17.57
C THR A 98 -1.95 3.60 -18.32
N SER A 99 -1.93 3.39 -19.64
CA SER A 99 -3.14 3.20 -20.45
C SER A 99 -3.96 1.97 -20.01
N LEU A 100 -3.29 0.91 -19.56
CA LEU A 100 -3.95 -0.30 -19.07
C LEU A 100 -4.69 -0.05 -17.74
N ILE A 101 -4.05 0.62 -16.78
CA ILE A 101 -4.57 0.76 -15.42
C ILE A 101 -5.50 1.98 -15.27
N LEU A 102 -5.30 3.05 -16.08
CA LEU A 102 -6.03 4.31 -15.96
C LEU A 102 -7.56 4.12 -16.02
N GLY A 103 -8.05 3.32 -16.95
CA GLY A 103 -9.49 3.06 -17.10
C GLY A 103 -10.10 2.41 -15.86
N THR A 104 -9.39 1.43 -15.28
CA THR A 104 -9.84 0.75 -14.06
C THR A 104 -9.80 1.67 -12.86
N ILE A 105 -8.75 2.49 -12.70
CA ILE A 105 -8.68 3.47 -11.62
C ILE A 105 -9.85 4.44 -11.68
N LEU A 106 -10.13 5.00 -12.86
CA LEU A 106 -11.24 5.94 -13.03
C LEU A 106 -12.60 5.29 -12.78
N ALA A 107 -12.83 4.08 -13.31
CA ALA A 107 -14.11 3.39 -13.15
C ALA A 107 -14.37 3.00 -11.68
N VAL A 108 -13.40 2.37 -11.02
CA VAL A 108 -13.52 1.95 -9.61
C VAL A 108 -13.56 3.16 -8.69
N GLY A 109 -12.71 4.16 -8.90
CA GLY A 109 -12.69 5.38 -8.11
C GLY A 109 -13.99 6.18 -8.23
N LEU A 110 -14.52 6.34 -9.45
CA LEU A 110 -15.81 7.01 -9.67
C LEU A 110 -16.96 6.24 -9.01
N ALA A 111 -17.02 4.91 -9.20
CA ALA A 111 -18.05 4.09 -8.58
C ALA A 111 -18.01 4.18 -7.05
N ALA A 112 -16.82 4.07 -6.45
CA ALA A 112 -16.63 4.20 -5.00
C ALA A 112 -17.05 5.58 -4.49
N THR A 113 -16.67 6.65 -5.19
CA THR A 113 -17.06 8.01 -4.85
C THR A 113 -18.58 8.19 -4.94
N LEU A 114 -19.22 7.66 -5.99
CA LEU A 114 -20.68 7.72 -6.13
C LEU A 114 -21.41 6.94 -5.04
N LEU A 115 -20.94 5.74 -4.69
CA LEU A 115 -21.47 4.99 -3.56
C LEU A 115 -21.30 5.77 -2.26
N SER A 116 -20.09 6.29 -2.00
CA SER A 116 -19.82 7.05 -0.77
C SER A 116 -20.64 8.33 -0.66
N ALA A 117 -20.94 9.00 -1.77
CA ALA A 117 -21.65 10.27 -1.75
C ALA A 117 -23.18 10.12 -1.75
N ASN A 118 -23.72 9.00 -2.26
CA ASN A 118 -25.15 8.84 -2.50
C ASN A 118 -25.79 7.68 -1.72
N THR A 119 -25.01 6.80 -1.08
CA THR A 119 -25.53 5.65 -0.33
C THR A 119 -24.84 5.51 1.03
N PRO A 120 -25.54 4.99 2.06
CA PRO A 120 -24.96 4.76 3.39
C PRO A 120 -24.05 3.51 3.43
N THR A 121 -23.54 3.05 2.28
CA THR A 121 -22.87 1.75 2.17
C THR A 121 -21.62 1.70 3.05
N PHE A 122 -20.78 2.73 2.97
CA PHE A 122 -19.55 2.79 3.76
C PHE A 122 -19.81 3.14 5.23
N ASP A 123 -20.88 3.88 5.53
CA ASP A 123 -21.28 4.16 6.91
C ASP A 123 -21.73 2.87 7.61
N ILE A 124 -22.50 2.02 6.92
CA ILE A 124 -22.92 0.72 7.44
C ILE A 124 -21.72 -0.22 7.62
N LEU A 125 -20.82 -0.27 6.64
CA LEU A 125 -19.61 -1.11 6.71
C LEU A 125 -18.60 -0.61 7.75
N GLY A 126 -18.51 0.71 7.93
CA GLY A 126 -17.66 1.39 8.89
C GLY A 126 -18.24 1.42 10.31
N GLY A 127 -19.56 1.29 10.48
CA GLY A 127 -20.24 1.32 11.77
C GLY A 127 -19.60 0.45 12.85
N PRO A 128 -19.23 -0.82 12.59
CA PRO A 128 -18.53 -1.67 13.54
C PRO A 128 -17.15 -1.15 13.99
N LEU A 129 -16.50 -0.29 13.20
CA LEU A 129 -15.21 0.31 13.52
C LEU A 129 -15.34 1.60 14.34
N VAL A 130 -16.48 2.28 14.33
CA VAL A 130 -16.71 3.52 15.12
C VAL A 130 -16.29 3.35 16.59
N PRO A 131 -16.80 2.35 17.36
CA PRO A 131 -16.40 2.19 18.76
C PRO A 131 -14.92 1.85 18.94
N VAL A 132 -14.29 1.24 17.93
CA VAL A 132 -12.85 0.95 17.95
C VAL A 132 -12.06 2.24 17.80
N ILE A 133 -12.45 3.11 16.87
CA ILE A 133 -11.81 4.42 16.64
C ILE A 133 -12.00 5.35 17.85
N GLU A 134 -13.19 5.35 18.46
CA GLU A 134 -13.47 6.09 19.70
C GLU A 134 -12.62 5.58 20.87
N LEU A 135 -12.53 4.25 21.05
CA LEU A 135 -11.69 3.64 22.09
C LEU A 135 -10.21 4.00 21.91
N LEU A 136 -9.77 4.13 20.65
CA LEU A 136 -8.43 4.58 20.31
C LEU A 136 -8.25 6.10 20.48
N GLY A 137 -9.28 6.86 20.88
CA GLY A 137 -9.19 8.29 21.14
C GLY A 137 -8.92 9.13 19.90
N ILE A 138 -9.30 8.65 18.71
CA ILE A 138 -9.17 9.42 17.47
C ILE A 138 -10.47 10.24 17.25
N PRO A 139 -10.39 11.56 17.02
CA PRO A 139 -11.57 12.40 16.80
C PRO A 139 -12.30 12.06 15.49
N ASN A 140 -13.52 12.57 15.33
CA ASN A 140 -14.37 12.35 14.15
C ASN A 140 -14.55 10.85 13.81
N ALA A 141 -14.78 10.00 14.82
CA ALA A 141 -14.87 8.55 14.63
C ALA A 141 -15.92 8.12 13.59
N GLU A 142 -17.05 8.81 13.53
CA GLU A 142 -18.11 8.58 12.52
C GLU A 142 -17.64 8.85 11.09
N THR A 143 -16.63 9.68 10.88
CA THR A 143 -16.03 9.95 9.56
C THR A 143 -14.80 9.07 9.29
N VAL A 144 -13.98 8.81 10.33
CA VAL A 144 -12.75 8.02 10.22
C VAL A 144 -13.05 6.53 10.00
N ALA A 145 -14.10 6.00 10.62
CA ALA A 145 -14.49 4.60 10.50
C ALA A 145 -14.89 4.19 9.08
N PRO A 146 -15.80 4.90 8.37
CA PRO A 146 -16.08 4.61 6.96
C PRO A 146 -14.85 4.84 6.08
N ALA A 147 -14.06 5.90 6.32
CA ALA A 147 -12.83 6.16 5.57
C ALA A 147 -11.83 4.99 5.64
N THR A 148 -11.72 4.33 6.79
CA THR A 148 -10.86 3.14 6.97
C THR A 148 -11.24 1.99 6.03
N ILE A 149 -12.53 1.82 5.70
CA ILE A 149 -13.02 0.77 4.81
C ILE A 149 -12.94 1.20 3.34
N VAL A 150 -13.27 2.46 3.04
CA VAL A 150 -13.28 3.00 1.66
C VAL A 150 -11.92 2.82 0.97
N GLY A 151 -10.82 2.79 1.72
CA GLY A 151 -9.47 2.54 1.22
C GLY A 151 -9.31 1.24 0.40
N ILE A 152 -10.20 0.25 0.56
CA ILE A 152 -10.19 -0.97 -0.28
C ILE A 152 -10.54 -0.69 -1.75
N THR A 153 -11.29 0.38 -2.00
CA THR A 153 -11.67 0.78 -3.35
C THR A 153 -10.56 1.57 -4.00
N GLU A 154 -10.11 2.62 -3.33
CA GLU A 154 -9.02 3.47 -3.73
C GLU A 154 -8.40 4.20 -2.53
N MET A 155 -7.07 4.30 -2.50
CA MET A 155 -6.31 4.94 -1.42
C MET A 155 -6.47 6.46 -1.35
N TYR A 156 -6.88 7.14 -2.42
CA TYR A 156 -7.09 8.60 -2.39
C TYR A 156 -8.42 9.04 -1.77
N VAL A 157 -9.50 8.29 -2.00
CA VAL A 157 -10.86 8.64 -1.52
C VAL A 157 -10.95 8.83 0.00
N PRO A 158 -10.38 7.97 0.87
CA PRO A 158 -10.51 8.18 2.32
C PRO A 158 -9.88 9.48 2.81
N VAL A 159 -8.83 9.95 2.12
CA VAL A 159 -8.14 11.22 2.42
C VAL A 159 -9.06 12.42 2.16
N LEU A 160 -9.87 12.36 1.10
CA LEU A 160 -10.88 13.38 0.79
C LEU A 160 -12.00 13.42 1.84
N LEU A 161 -12.41 12.26 2.35
CA LEU A 161 -13.50 12.18 3.34
C LEU A 161 -13.15 12.82 4.68
N VAL A 162 -11.86 12.86 5.04
CA VAL A 162 -11.41 13.45 6.31
C VAL A 162 -10.74 14.82 6.15
N ALA A 163 -10.75 15.42 4.95
CA ALA A 163 -10.04 16.67 4.69
C ALA A 163 -10.42 17.79 5.68
N GLU A 164 -11.67 17.81 6.13
CA GLU A 164 -12.24 18.78 7.08
C GLU A 164 -12.28 18.28 8.54
N ALA A 165 -11.78 17.07 8.83
CA ALA A 165 -11.77 16.49 10.18
C ALA A 165 -10.73 17.17 11.09
N GLU A 166 -10.65 16.80 12.36
CA GLU A 166 -9.59 17.28 13.25
C GLU A 166 -8.19 16.82 12.77
N PRO A 167 -7.11 17.56 13.06
CA PRO A 167 -5.75 17.21 12.60
C PRO A 167 -5.33 15.78 12.95
N MET A 168 -5.66 15.30 14.15
CA MET A 168 -5.36 13.91 14.53
C MET A 168 -6.06 12.88 13.62
N ALA A 169 -7.30 13.12 13.22
CA ALA A 169 -8.05 12.27 12.30
C ALA A 169 -7.47 12.31 10.88
N ARG A 170 -7.12 13.52 10.40
CA ARG A 170 -6.44 13.75 9.12
C ARG A 170 -5.13 12.98 9.03
N PHE A 171 -4.26 13.10 10.05
CA PHE A 171 -2.98 12.40 10.11
C PHE A 171 -3.16 10.89 10.16
N PHE A 172 -4.08 10.40 10.99
CA PHE A 172 -4.39 8.97 11.12
C PHE A 172 -4.77 8.36 9.76
N ILE A 173 -5.73 8.96 9.05
CA ILE A 173 -6.14 8.46 7.74
C ILE A 173 -5.08 8.67 6.67
N ALA A 174 -4.35 9.79 6.68
CA ALA A 174 -3.26 10.03 5.74
C ALA A 174 -2.21 8.92 5.78
N VAL A 175 -1.84 8.45 6.99
CA VAL A 175 -0.91 7.33 7.16
C VAL A 175 -1.58 5.99 6.83
N LEU A 176 -2.83 5.77 7.24
CA LEU A 176 -3.55 4.51 7.04
C LEU A 176 -3.78 4.21 5.55
N ALA A 177 -4.28 5.20 4.81
CA ALA A 177 -4.64 5.06 3.40
C ALA A 177 -3.44 4.63 2.54
N VAL A 178 -2.26 5.20 2.78
CA VAL A 178 -1.03 4.81 2.06
C VAL A 178 -0.45 3.49 2.58
N SER A 179 -0.74 3.10 3.83
CA SER A 179 -0.20 1.88 4.45
C SER A 179 -0.98 0.60 4.09
N GLN A 180 -2.26 0.70 3.75
CA GLN A 180 -3.11 -0.47 3.43
C GLN A 180 -2.66 -1.17 2.13
N LEU A 181 -2.15 -0.43 1.15
CA LEU A 181 -1.56 -0.88 -0.14
C LEU A 181 -2.46 -1.74 -1.06
N ILE A 182 -3.50 -2.38 -0.55
CA ILE A 182 -4.41 -3.26 -1.30
C ILE A 182 -5.66 -2.45 -1.65
N PHE A 183 -5.80 -2.09 -2.93
CA PHE A 183 -6.97 -1.38 -3.44
C PHE A 183 -7.35 -1.88 -4.83
N PHE A 184 -8.65 -2.03 -5.08
CA PHE A 184 -9.16 -2.68 -6.29
C PHE A 184 -8.87 -1.90 -7.57
N SER A 185 -8.68 -0.59 -7.47
CA SER A 185 -8.45 0.31 -8.60
C SER A 185 -7.16 -0.03 -9.39
N ALA A 186 -6.13 -0.60 -8.76
CA ALA A 186 -4.90 -1.04 -9.43
C ALA A 186 -4.47 -2.48 -9.11
N VAL A 187 -4.58 -2.92 -7.85
CA VAL A 187 -4.12 -4.27 -7.46
C VAL A 187 -5.04 -5.35 -8.01
N GLY A 188 -6.34 -5.04 -8.19
CA GLY A 188 -7.33 -5.97 -8.73
C GLY A 188 -6.96 -6.51 -10.12
N PRO A 189 -6.87 -5.67 -11.17
CA PRO A 189 -6.52 -6.11 -12.52
C PRO A 189 -5.15 -6.79 -12.59
N MET A 190 -4.14 -6.24 -11.89
CA MET A 190 -2.80 -6.83 -11.86
C MET A 190 -2.80 -8.23 -11.24
N ALA A 191 -3.55 -8.42 -10.15
CA ALA A 191 -3.73 -9.75 -9.57
C ALA A 191 -4.44 -10.68 -10.55
N MET A 192 -5.51 -10.21 -11.23
CA MET A 192 -6.27 -10.93 -12.27
C MET A 192 -5.40 -11.43 -13.44
N ASP A 193 -4.43 -10.62 -13.88
CA ASP A 193 -3.47 -10.99 -14.92
C ASP A 193 -2.35 -11.91 -14.39
N MET A 194 -1.90 -11.71 -13.15
CA MET A 194 -0.88 -12.56 -12.50
C MET A 194 -1.39 -13.94 -12.08
N PHE A 195 -2.69 -14.25 -12.17
CA PHE A 195 -3.23 -15.57 -11.79
C PHE A 195 -2.64 -16.74 -12.57
N SER A 196 -2.09 -16.50 -13.77
CA SER A 196 -1.40 -17.57 -14.52
C SER A 196 -0.16 -18.05 -13.77
N ASP A 197 0.47 -17.18 -12.98
CA ASP A 197 1.79 -17.40 -12.39
C ASP A 197 1.71 -17.50 -10.85
N VAL A 198 0.74 -16.84 -10.21
CA VAL A 198 0.54 -16.84 -8.76
C VAL A 198 -0.96 -16.95 -8.41
N PRO A 199 -1.44 -18.06 -7.82
CA PRO A 199 -2.86 -18.32 -7.62
C PRO A 199 -3.45 -17.59 -6.38
N ILE A 200 -3.44 -16.26 -6.35
CA ILE A 200 -4.01 -15.45 -5.25
C ILE A 200 -5.46 -15.10 -5.56
N ARG A 201 -6.45 -15.68 -4.85
CA ARG A 201 -7.87 -15.43 -5.14
C ARG A 201 -8.31 -14.04 -4.69
N PHE A 202 -9.36 -13.49 -5.31
CA PHE A 202 -9.94 -12.21 -4.92
C PHE A 202 -10.32 -12.14 -3.43
N ARG A 203 -10.87 -13.23 -2.88
CA ARG A 203 -11.17 -13.36 -1.43
C ARG A 203 -9.92 -13.21 -0.55
N ASP A 204 -8.77 -13.65 -1.03
CA ASP A 204 -7.51 -13.57 -0.29
C ASP A 204 -7.04 -12.12 -0.23
N LEU A 205 -7.26 -11.33 -1.29
CA LEU A 205 -7.00 -9.88 -1.28
C LEU A 205 -7.88 -9.15 -0.25
N VAL A 206 -9.17 -9.47 -0.18
CA VAL A 206 -10.08 -8.89 0.82
C VAL A 206 -9.66 -9.29 2.24
N GLY A 207 -9.32 -10.56 2.45
CA GLY A 207 -8.81 -11.05 3.73
C GLY A 207 -7.52 -10.33 4.14
N LEU A 208 -6.57 -10.18 3.22
CA LEU A 208 -5.32 -9.45 3.44
C LEU A 208 -5.57 -7.98 3.75
N PHE A 209 -6.51 -7.31 3.07
CA PHE A 209 -6.89 -5.93 3.38
C PHE A 209 -7.41 -5.80 4.81
N VAL A 210 -8.31 -6.70 5.23
CA VAL A 210 -8.85 -6.70 6.61
C VAL A 210 -7.76 -6.95 7.63
N MET A 211 -6.91 -7.96 7.43
CA MET A 211 -5.81 -8.26 8.36
C MET A 211 -4.80 -7.12 8.44
N ARG A 212 -4.42 -6.51 7.31
CA ARG A 212 -3.57 -5.31 7.31
C ARG A 212 -4.23 -4.19 8.10
N THR A 213 -5.52 -3.94 7.89
CA THR A 213 -6.26 -2.89 8.59
C THR A 213 -6.28 -3.13 10.10
N ILE A 214 -6.54 -4.37 10.54
CA ILE A 214 -6.53 -4.76 11.96
C ILE A 214 -5.16 -4.49 12.61
N ILE A 215 -4.06 -4.74 11.89
CA ILE A 215 -2.70 -4.50 12.40
C ILE A 215 -2.35 -3.01 12.37
N LEU A 216 -2.69 -2.32 11.28
CA LEU A 216 -2.30 -0.94 11.03
C LEU A 216 -3.07 0.06 11.90
N VAL A 217 -4.37 -0.13 12.12
CA VAL A 217 -5.22 0.78 12.91
C VAL A 217 -4.63 1.06 14.31
N PRO A 218 -4.34 0.07 15.17
CA PRO A 218 -3.78 0.32 16.49
C PRO A 218 -2.35 0.88 16.44
N LEU A 219 -1.55 0.43 15.47
CA LEU A 219 -0.17 0.90 15.30
C LEU A 219 -0.14 2.40 14.92
N ILE A 220 -0.96 2.79 13.95
CA ILE A 220 -1.07 4.17 13.49
C ILE A 220 -1.71 5.02 14.58
N ALA A 221 -2.72 4.55 15.29
CA ALA A 221 -3.29 5.28 16.43
C ALA A 221 -2.22 5.61 17.49
N GLY A 222 -1.35 4.64 17.82
CA GLY A 222 -0.22 4.87 18.72
C GLY A 222 0.76 5.93 18.22
N ILE A 223 1.08 5.93 16.93
CA ILE A 223 1.93 6.96 16.31
C ILE A 223 1.21 8.32 16.30
N THR A 224 -0.07 8.38 15.96
CA THR A 224 -0.87 9.61 15.97
C THR A 224 -0.84 10.26 17.34
N HIS A 225 -1.04 9.48 18.42
CA HIS A 225 -0.96 9.99 19.79
C HIS A 225 0.45 10.47 20.16
N LEU A 226 1.50 9.75 19.73
CA LEU A 226 2.87 10.18 19.96
C LEU A 226 3.14 11.54 19.30
N VAL A 227 2.68 11.71 18.06
CA VAL A 227 2.87 12.96 17.31
C VAL A 227 2.06 14.10 17.93
N ALA A 228 0.81 13.84 18.34
CA ALA A 228 -0.03 14.80 19.04
C ALA A 228 0.58 15.22 20.40
N ALA A 229 1.15 14.28 21.16
CA ALA A 229 1.81 14.55 22.43
C ALA A 229 3.04 15.47 22.30
N VAL A 230 3.68 15.49 21.13
CA VAL A 230 4.81 16.39 20.81
C VAL A 230 4.33 17.76 20.30
N GLY A 231 3.01 17.96 20.14
CA GLY A 231 2.40 19.23 19.72
C GLY A 231 2.48 19.49 18.21
N LEU A 232 2.61 18.44 17.41
CA LEU A 232 2.69 18.52 15.94
C LEU A 232 1.33 18.32 15.25
N LEU A 233 0.29 17.92 15.99
CA LEU A 233 -1.09 17.74 15.55
C LEU A 233 -2.04 18.50 16.47
#